data_AF-A0A961AIT7-F1
#
_entry.id   AF-A0A961AIT7-F1
#
_cell.length_a   1.000
_cell.length_b   1.000
_cell.length_c   1.000
_cell.angle_alpha   90.00
_cell.angle_beta   90.00
_cell.angle_gamma   90.00
#
_symmetry.space_group_name_H-M   'P 1'
#
loop_
_entity.id
_entity.type
_entity.pdbx_description
1 polymer ?
#
loop_
_entity_poly.entity_id
_entity_poly.type
_entity_poly.pdbx_seq_one_letter_code
_entity_poly.pdbx_strand_id
1 'polypeptide(L)'
;MKSAGWVAALALLPAVPAAGHGVEWALLRLDWLPEGRLRLESTVDFGGNPLLNDAEEARDQLSRLVEMAGADGVWHPWAETADLQWQNLQAWDADAPLGAVSVGGPQSPAQHQLLSVKWEGTAPQGELLLRVRKGSWLDALLWEYQPGVPREDRRWRILVAGDAPTRLHRPQPPMPPAPVQRREPMWGIGIAAGLIVLGLLAWWIDKRRRCR
;
A
#
# COMPACT_ATOMS: atom_id res chain seq x y z
N MET A 1 21.26 -4.24 66.55
CA MET A 1 21.93 -3.00 66.12
C MET A 1 22.88 -3.33 64.98
N LYS A 2 22.68 -2.63 63.85
CA LYS A 2 23.62 -2.37 62.74
C LYS A 2 24.02 -3.55 61.83
N SER A 3 23.17 -3.70 60.82
CA SER A 3 23.43 -4.13 59.45
C SER A 3 24.69 -3.51 58.82
N ALA A 4 25.47 -4.32 58.08
CA ALA A 4 26.31 -3.85 56.98
C ALA A 4 26.76 -5.05 56.11
N GLY A 5 26.66 -4.88 54.79
CA GLY A 5 27.61 -5.53 53.88
C GLY A 5 27.08 -6.51 52.85
N TRP A 6 26.05 -6.17 52.06
CA TRP A 6 25.81 -6.82 50.75
C TRP A 6 25.18 -5.84 49.76
N VAL A 7 25.93 -4.86 49.25
CA VAL A 7 25.64 -4.21 47.95
C VAL A 7 26.95 -3.72 47.35
N ALA A 8 27.63 -4.57 46.59
CA ALA A 8 28.72 -4.14 45.70
C ALA A 8 28.97 -5.20 44.61
N ALA A 9 27.96 -5.49 43.78
CA ALA A 9 28.13 -6.34 42.60
C ALA A 9 27.13 -5.95 41.49
N LEU A 10 26.98 -4.65 41.22
CA LEU A 10 26.09 -4.14 40.18
C LEU A 10 26.70 -2.94 39.43
N ALA A 11 28.00 -3.00 39.18
CA ALA A 11 28.75 -1.92 38.51
C ALA A 11 29.69 -2.42 37.39
N LEU A 12 29.38 -3.56 36.75
CA LEU A 12 30.12 -4.07 35.59
C LEU A 12 29.19 -4.66 34.51
N LEU A 13 27.95 -4.18 34.40
CA LEU A 13 27.28 -4.28 33.11
C LEU A 13 27.91 -3.18 32.25
N PRO A 14 28.58 -3.50 31.12
CA PRO A 14 28.98 -2.46 30.18
C PRO A 14 27.72 -1.65 29.90
N ALA A 15 27.83 -0.33 30.00
CA ALA A 15 26.83 0.56 29.45
C ALA A 15 26.74 0.21 27.98
N VAL A 16 25.81 -0.69 27.62
CA VAL A 16 25.43 -0.92 26.24
C VAL A 16 24.92 0.44 25.82
N PRO A 17 25.64 1.18 24.96
CA PRO A 17 25.08 2.41 24.47
C PRO A 17 23.78 2.01 23.81
N ALA A 18 22.66 2.54 24.31
CA ALA A 18 21.42 2.62 23.57
C ALA A 18 21.70 3.58 22.40
N ALA A 19 22.51 3.12 21.45
CA ALA A 19 22.68 3.73 20.16
C ALA A 19 21.32 3.57 19.49
N GLY A 20 20.62 4.69 19.36
CA GLY A 20 19.28 4.73 18.76
C GLY A 20 19.27 3.93 17.47
N HIS A 21 18.36 2.96 17.45
CA HIS A 21 18.18 1.96 16.40
C HIS A 21 18.21 2.59 15.00
N GLY A 22 19.21 2.22 14.20
CA GLY A 22 19.13 2.31 12.75
C GLY A 22 17.86 1.57 12.30
N VAL A 23 17.20 2.07 11.26
CA VAL A 23 15.89 1.57 10.83
C VAL A 23 15.94 0.05 10.61
N GLU A 24 15.25 -0.71 11.47
CA GLU A 24 15.14 -2.18 11.42
C GLU A 24 14.20 -2.65 10.29
N TRP A 25 13.81 -1.74 9.40
CA TRP A 25 12.82 -1.93 8.35
C TRP A 25 13.38 -1.65 6.96
N ALA A 26 13.05 -2.51 6.01
CA ALA A 26 13.08 -2.13 4.60
C ALA A 26 11.83 -1.28 4.26
N LEU A 27 11.96 -0.29 3.38
CA LEU A 27 10.82 0.38 2.79
C LEU A 27 10.40 -0.34 1.52
N LEU A 28 9.16 -0.81 1.47
CA LEU A 28 8.58 -1.49 0.32
C LEU A 28 7.54 -0.57 -0.34
N ARG A 29 7.80 -0.13 -1.56
CA ARG A 29 6.85 0.60 -2.40
C ARG A 29 6.18 -0.35 -3.39
N LEU A 30 4.86 -0.25 -3.48
CA LEU A 30 4.04 -0.92 -4.48
C LEU A 30 3.46 0.11 -5.46
N ASP A 31 3.79 -0.01 -6.74
CA ASP A 31 3.18 0.79 -7.82
C ASP A 31 2.32 -0.11 -8.71
N TRP A 32 1.04 0.23 -8.81
CA TRP A 32 0.15 -0.36 -9.81
C TRP A 32 0.37 0.35 -11.16
N LEU A 33 1.05 -0.31 -12.09
CA LEU A 33 1.38 0.25 -13.39
C LEU A 33 0.22 0.03 -14.40
N PRO A 34 0.18 0.78 -15.51
CA PRO A 34 -0.77 0.55 -16.61
C PRO A 34 -0.71 -0.88 -17.17
N GLU A 35 -1.73 -1.26 -17.95
CA GLU A 35 -1.80 -2.56 -18.66
C GLU A 35 -1.74 -3.79 -17.74
N GLY A 36 -2.03 -3.58 -16.46
CA GLY A 36 -2.05 -4.61 -15.47
C GLY A 36 -0.67 -5.06 -14.98
N ARG A 37 0.35 -4.21 -15.17
CA ARG A 37 1.68 -4.42 -14.61
C ARG A 37 1.75 -3.97 -13.14
N LEU A 38 2.80 -4.41 -12.47
CA LEU A 38 3.10 -4.08 -11.09
C LEU A 38 4.60 -3.80 -10.96
N ARG A 39 4.95 -2.79 -10.15
CA ARG A 39 6.31 -2.59 -9.65
C ARG A 39 6.31 -2.77 -8.14
N LEU A 40 7.31 -3.51 -7.65
CA LEU A 40 7.68 -3.55 -6.25
C LEU A 40 9.10 -2.99 -6.14
N GLU A 41 9.33 -2.12 -5.17
CA GLU A 41 10.65 -1.59 -4.87
C GLU A 41 10.92 -1.71 -3.38
N SER A 42 12.02 -2.36 -3.01
CA SER A 42 12.48 -2.47 -1.62
C SER A 42 13.76 -1.68 -1.45
N THR A 43 13.80 -0.80 -0.46
CA THR A 43 14.96 0.02 -0.13
C THR A 43 15.34 -0.18 1.32
N VAL A 44 16.62 -0.39 1.61
CA VAL A 44 17.14 -0.46 2.98
C VAL A 44 18.35 0.45 3.14
N ASP A 45 18.49 1.04 4.33
CA ASP A 45 19.73 1.67 4.73
C ASP A 45 20.63 0.61 5.35
N PHE A 46 21.82 0.43 4.79
CA PHE A 46 22.87 -0.39 5.38
C PHE A 46 23.94 0.48 6.06
N GLY A 47 23.93 1.79 5.82
CA GLY A 47 24.82 2.76 6.44
C GLY A 47 24.43 3.00 7.90
N GLY A 48 25.02 2.23 8.82
CA GLY A 48 24.71 2.34 10.25
C GLY A 48 23.54 1.47 10.71
N ASN A 49 23.13 0.50 9.89
CA ASN A 49 22.16 -0.52 10.28
C ASN A 49 22.88 -1.68 11.01
N PRO A 50 22.57 -1.96 12.28
CA PRO A 50 23.24 -3.03 13.02
C PRO A 50 22.93 -4.43 12.50
N LEU A 51 21.90 -4.58 11.65
CA LEU A 51 21.49 -5.85 11.06
C LEU A 51 22.15 -6.13 9.69
N LEU A 52 22.81 -5.13 9.11
CA LEU A 52 23.44 -5.23 7.78
C LEU A 52 24.86 -4.67 7.85
N ASN A 53 25.85 -5.52 7.63
CA ASN A 53 27.25 -5.13 7.72
C ASN A 53 27.72 -4.34 6.49
N ASP A 54 27.20 -4.67 5.32
CA ASP A 54 27.61 -4.07 4.04
C ASP A 54 26.52 -4.16 2.95
N ALA A 55 26.86 -3.68 1.76
CA ALA A 55 25.97 -3.68 0.60
C ALA A 55 25.72 -5.07 0.01
N GLU A 56 26.63 -6.04 0.21
CA GLU A 56 26.46 -7.42 -0.26
C GLU A 56 25.42 -8.14 0.59
N GLU A 57 25.50 -7.97 1.91
CA GLU A 57 24.49 -8.49 2.84
C GLU A 57 23.14 -7.81 2.63
N ALA A 58 23.12 -6.48 2.42
CA ALA A 58 21.89 -5.78 2.05
C ALA A 58 21.28 -6.36 0.76
N ARG A 59 22.10 -6.69 -0.23
CA ARG A 59 21.65 -7.30 -1.50
C ARG A 59 21.08 -8.70 -1.27
N ASP A 60 21.78 -9.55 -0.52
CA ASP A 60 21.30 -10.89 -0.17
C ASP A 60 19.95 -10.82 0.55
N GLN A 61 19.85 -9.98 1.58
CA GLN A 61 18.63 -9.81 2.37
C GLN A 61 17.47 -9.27 1.51
N LEU A 62 17.69 -8.23 0.70
CA LEU A 62 16.66 -7.68 -0.18
C LEU A 62 16.19 -8.68 -1.25
N SER A 63 17.08 -9.52 -1.78
CA SER A 63 16.72 -10.52 -2.80
C SER A 63 15.71 -11.55 -2.29
N ARG A 64 15.76 -11.86 -0.99
CA ARG A 64 14.93 -12.88 -0.33
C ARG A 64 13.87 -12.34 0.61
N LEU A 65 13.83 -11.01 0.79
CA LEU A 65 12.97 -10.34 1.77
C LEU A 65 11.49 -10.62 1.50
N VAL A 66 11.07 -10.46 0.25
CA VAL A 66 9.68 -10.51 -0.17
C VAL A 66 9.39 -11.78 -0.94
N GLU A 67 8.31 -12.46 -0.55
CA GLU A 67 7.75 -13.59 -1.27
C GLU A 67 6.37 -13.22 -1.82
N MET A 68 6.09 -13.67 -3.04
CA MET A 68 4.79 -13.55 -3.71
C MET A 68 4.21 -14.92 -3.99
N ALA A 69 2.89 -15.04 -3.88
CA ALA A 69 2.21 -16.27 -4.30
C ALA A 69 2.13 -16.34 -5.83
N GLY A 70 2.59 -17.45 -6.40
CA GLY A 70 2.39 -17.82 -7.79
C GLY A 70 0.95 -18.24 -8.08
N ALA A 71 0.61 -18.41 -9.35
CA ALA A 71 -0.72 -18.86 -9.78
C ALA A 71 -1.05 -20.30 -9.31
N ASP A 72 -0.04 -21.09 -9.01
CA ASP A 72 -0.11 -22.42 -8.44
C ASP A 72 -0.26 -22.42 -6.90
N GLY A 73 -0.27 -21.23 -6.27
CA GLY A 73 -0.31 -21.06 -4.82
C GLY A 73 1.03 -21.29 -4.13
N VAL A 74 2.11 -21.51 -4.87
CA VAL A 74 3.47 -21.67 -4.33
C VAL A 74 4.08 -20.29 -4.05
N TRP A 75 4.81 -20.18 -2.95
CA TRP A 75 5.48 -18.93 -2.57
C TRP A 75 6.86 -18.88 -3.21
N HIS A 76 7.12 -17.81 -3.95
CA HIS A 76 8.41 -17.57 -4.59
C HIS A 76 9.02 -16.27 -4.08
N PRO A 77 10.32 -16.26 -3.75
CA PRO A 77 11.06 -15.01 -3.64
C PRO A 77 10.87 -14.20 -4.92
N TRP A 78 10.57 -12.92 -4.79
CA TRP A 78 10.38 -12.06 -5.96
C TRP A 78 11.59 -12.02 -6.91
N ALA A 79 12.80 -12.22 -6.39
CA ALA A 79 14.04 -12.36 -7.16
C ALA A 79 14.03 -13.52 -8.17
N GLU A 80 13.23 -14.56 -7.92
CA GLU A 80 13.10 -15.71 -8.83
C GLU A 80 12.05 -15.46 -9.91
N THR A 81 11.23 -14.42 -9.78
CA THR A 81 10.06 -14.19 -10.65
C THR A 81 10.33 -13.23 -11.79
N ALA A 82 11.36 -12.37 -11.70
CA ALA A 82 11.85 -11.54 -12.81
C ALA A 82 13.25 -10.98 -12.51
N ASP A 83 13.85 -10.36 -13.53
CA ASP A 83 15.12 -9.64 -13.39
C ASP A 83 15.01 -8.47 -12.40
N LEU A 84 15.94 -8.43 -11.45
CA LEU A 84 16.03 -7.39 -10.43
C LEU A 84 16.92 -6.23 -10.89
N GLN A 85 16.41 -5.01 -10.74
CA GLN A 85 17.14 -3.79 -11.04
C GLN A 85 17.64 -3.15 -9.74
N TRP A 86 18.96 -3.13 -9.55
CA TRP A 86 19.60 -2.63 -8.33
C TRP A 86 20.05 -1.18 -8.48
N GLN A 87 19.89 -0.39 -7.42
CA GLN A 87 20.29 1.00 -7.41
C GLN A 87 20.83 1.41 -6.02
N ASN A 88 22.00 2.05 -6.01
CA ASN A 88 22.48 2.74 -4.81
C ASN A 88 21.84 4.13 -4.75
N LEU A 89 21.30 4.49 -3.59
CA LEU A 89 20.65 5.78 -3.35
C LEU A 89 21.36 6.51 -2.20
N GLN A 90 21.28 7.84 -2.24
CA GLN A 90 21.86 8.73 -1.23
C GLN A 90 20.79 9.39 -0.35
N ALA A 91 19.53 9.22 -0.74
CA ALA A 91 18.38 9.77 -0.05
C ALA A 91 17.19 8.85 -0.25
N TRP A 92 16.33 8.80 0.76
CA TRP A 92 15.08 8.07 0.71
C TRP A 92 14.10 8.69 -0.28
N ASP A 93 13.11 7.89 -0.70
CA ASP A 93 12.01 8.38 -1.53
C ASP A 93 11.26 9.51 -0.79
N ALA A 94 11.20 10.68 -1.42
CA ALA A 94 10.55 11.87 -0.85
C ALA A 94 9.06 11.65 -0.56
N ASP A 95 8.44 10.72 -1.28
CA ASP A 95 7.04 10.40 -1.12
C ASP A 95 6.76 9.21 -0.18
N ALA A 96 7.79 8.60 0.42
CA ALA A 96 7.59 7.56 1.42
C ALA A 96 6.75 8.10 2.60
N PRO A 97 5.82 7.32 3.18
CA PRO A 97 4.88 7.79 4.19
C PRO A 97 5.59 8.33 5.45
N LEU A 98 6.68 7.68 5.87
CA LEU A 98 7.58 8.20 6.89
C LEU A 98 8.56 9.17 6.21
N GLY A 99 8.75 10.37 6.74
CA GLY A 99 9.71 11.34 6.19
C GLY A 99 11.06 10.80 6.54
N ALA A 100 11.55 9.88 5.69
CA ALA A 100 12.25 8.68 6.10
C ALA A 100 13.22 8.97 7.24
N VAL A 101 12.77 8.56 8.42
CA VAL A 101 13.40 8.61 9.73
C VAL A 101 14.77 9.32 9.73
N SER A 102 14.78 10.63 10.01
CA SER A 102 16.00 11.29 10.49
C SER A 102 16.39 10.67 11.85
N VAL A 103 17.03 9.50 11.85
CA VAL A 103 17.74 8.93 13.01
C VAL A 103 19.20 9.41 12.99
N GLY A 104 19.43 10.67 12.64
CA GLY A 104 20.66 11.35 12.96
C GLY A 104 20.35 12.27 14.13
N GLY A 105 20.89 12.00 15.31
CA GLY A 105 20.96 13.02 16.35
C GLY A 105 21.62 14.31 15.82
N PRO A 106 21.57 15.44 16.54
CA PRO A 106 22.07 16.74 16.09
C PRO A 106 23.59 16.81 15.81
N GLN A 107 24.29 15.69 15.83
CA GLN A 107 25.72 15.59 15.57
C GLN A 107 25.97 14.70 14.35
N SER A 108 26.16 15.38 13.22
CA SER A 108 26.52 14.85 11.89
C SER A 108 25.36 14.25 11.09
N PRO A 109 25.03 14.79 9.89
CA PRO A 109 24.18 14.09 8.94
C PRO A 109 25.00 12.90 8.43
N ALA A 110 24.88 11.74 9.07
CA ALA A 110 25.38 10.50 8.50
C ALA A 110 24.71 10.36 7.13
N GLN A 111 25.52 10.42 6.08
CA GLN A 111 25.04 10.23 4.71
C GLN A 111 24.50 8.80 4.61
N HIS A 112 23.19 8.67 4.38
CA HIS A 112 22.54 7.37 4.24
C HIS A 112 23.24 6.55 3.15
N GLN A 113 23.41 5.25 3.38
CA GLN A 113 23.90 4.33 2.37
C GLN A 113 22.76 3.38 2.04
N LEU A 114 21.97 3.77 1.04
CA LEU A 114 20.75 3.07 0.71
C LEU A 114 20.98 2.13 -0.47
N LEU A 115 20.50 0.91 -0.35
CA LEU A 115 20.38 -0.02 -1.47
C LEU A 115 18.91 -0.24 -1.78
N SER A 116 18.53 0.02 -3.03
CA SER A 116 17.20 -0.25 -3.57
C SER A 116 17.26 -1.37 -4.60
N VAL A 117 16.23 -2.20 -4.59
CA VAL A 117 15.98 -3.20 -5.62
C VAL A 117 14.55 -3.05 -6.14
N LYS A 118 14.44 -3.03 -7.47
CA LYS A 118 13.17 -2.91 -8.19
C LYS A 118 12.89 -4.20 -8.93
N TRP A 119 11.66 -4.64 -8.81
CA TRP A 119 11.07 -5.74 -9.55
C TRP A 119 9.86 -5.20 -10.32
N GLU A 120 9.72 -5.60 -11.59
CA GLU A 120 8.53 -5.32 -12.39
C GLU A 120 8.00 -6.59 -13.04
N GLY A 121 6.70 -6.78 -12.99
CA GLY A 121 6.06 -7.94 -13.59
C GLY A 121 4.60 -7.70 -13.92
N THR A 122 3.94 -8.77 -14.37
CA THR A 122 2.49 -8.78 -14.55
C THR A 122 1.83 -9.03 -13.21
N ALA A 123 0.87 -8.19 -12.82
CA ALA A 123 0.15 -8.45 -11.59
C ALA A 123 -0.81 -9.65 -11.77
N PRO A 124 -1.00 -10.49 -10.74
CA PRO A 124 -1.96 -11.58 -10.79
C PRO A 124 -3.38 -11.06 -11.05
N GLN A 125 -4.21 -11.89 -11.70
CA GLN A 125 -5.63 -11.59 -11.85
C GLN A 125 -6.33 -11.76 -10.49
N GLY A 126 -6.80 -10.65 -9.91
CA GLY A 126 -7.50 -10.66 -8.62
C GLY A 126 -6.66 -10.07 -7.49
N GLU A 127 -6.31 -10.90 -6.50
CA GLU A 127 -5.53 -10.49 -5.33
C GLU A 127 -4.03 -10.76 -5.52
N LEU A 128 -3.20 -9.79 -5.14
CA LEU A 128 -1.78 -9.97 -4.94
C LEU A 128 -1.57 -10.39 -3.48
N LEU A 129 -0.95 -11.55 -3.29
CA LEU A 129 -0.54 -12.04 -1.98
C LEU A 129 0.95 -11.84 -1.80
N LEU A 130 1.31 -11.05 -0.80
CA LEU A 130 2.70 -10.67 -0.50
C LEU A 130 3.00 -10.91 0.97
N ARG A 131 4.19 -11.41 1.29
CA ARG A 131 4.66 -11.53 2.68
C ARG A 131 6.16 -11.26 2.79
N VAL A 132 6.60 -10.92 4.00
CA VAL A 132 8.02 -10.95 4.36
C VAL A 132 8.40 -12.39 4.71
N ARG A 133 9.48 -12.88 4.10
CA ARG A 133 9.94 -14.26 4.27
C ARG A 133 10.20 -14.57 5.74
N LYS A 134 9.75 -15.74 6.19
CA LYS A 134 10.03 -16.23 7.54
C LYS A 134 11.54 -16.38 7.75
N GLY A 135 12.04 -15.82 8.85
CA GLY A 135 13.47 -15.85 9.19
C GLY A 135 14.28 -14.72 8.56
N SER A 136 13.65 -13.79 7.83
CA SER A 136 14.26 -12.50 7.49
C SER A 136 14.64 -11.75 8.76
N TRP A 137 15.77 -11.03 8.71
CA TRP A 137 16.18 -10.13 9.79
C TRP A 137 15.53 -8.74 9.67
N LEU A 138 14.99 -8.44 8.49
CA LEU A 138 14.30 -7.20 8.21
C LEU A 138 12.80 -7.45 8.18
N ASP A 139 12.07 -6.59 8.89
CA ASP A 139 10.66 -6.33 8.64
C ASP A 139 10.53 -5.30 7.50
N ALA A 140 9.32 -5.09 6.98
CA ALA A 140 9.11 -4.14 5.87
C ALA A 140 7.95 -3.17 6.12
N LEU A 141 8.16 -1.89 5.85
CA LEU A 141 7.08 -0.92 5.75
C LEU A 141 6.57 -0.88 4.31
N LEU A 142 5.44 -1.53 4.05
CA LEU A 142 4.78 -1.50 2.76
C LEU A 142 3.91 -0.26 2.62
N TRP A 143 4.00 0.42 1.48
CA TRP A 143 3.08 1.48 1.09
C TRP A 143 2.74 1.44 -0.39
N GLU A 144 1.52 1.87 -0.71
CA GLU A 144 1.01 1.86 -2.09
C GLU A 144 1.11 3.26 -2.70
N TYR A 145 1.87 3.38 -3.79
CA TYR A 145 1.95 4.62 -4.56
C TYR A 145 0.72 4.77 -5.44
N GLN A 146 0.10 5.93 -5.34
CA GLN A 146 -1.02 6.32 -6.21
C GLN A 146 -0.78 7.74 -6.70
N PRO A 147 -0.61 7.95 -8.02
CA PRO A 147 -0.45 9.27 -8.59
C PRO A 147 -1.62 10.18 -8.19
N GLY A 148 -1.30 11.39 -7.72
CA GLY A 148 -2.30 12.38 -7.32
C GLY A 148 -2.92 12.19 -5.93
N VAL A 149 -2.54 11.12 -5.21
CA VAL A 149 -2.92 10.95 -3.80
C VAL A 149 -1.89 11.63 -2.89
N PRO A 150 -2.30 12.59 -2.04
CA PRO A 150 -1.42 13.22 -1.06
C PRO A 150 -0.72 12.19 -0.19
N ARG A 151 0.50 12.50 0.25
CA ARG A 151 1.38 11.57 0.95
C ARG A 151 0.77 11.07 2.26
N GLU A 152 0.13 11.97 2.99
CA GLU A 152 -0.59 11.74 4.24
C GLU A 152 -1.79 10.78 4.09
N ASP A 153 -2.35 10.69 2.89
CA ASP A 153 -3.50 9.83 2.57
C ASP A 153 -3.08 8.46 2.03
N ARG A 154 -1.77 8.23 1.86
CA ARG A 154 -1.26 6.96 1.34
C ARG A 154 -1.43 5.86 2.37
N ARG A 155 -1.91 4.71 1.89
CA ARG A 155 -2.04 3.52 2.71
C ARG A 155 -0.67 2.90 2.92
N TRP A 156 -0.32 2.67 4.17
CA TRP A 156 0.89 1.98 4.57
C TRP A 156 0.59 0.95 5.66
N ARG A 157 1.46 -0.04 5.79
CA ARG A 157 1.39 -1.10 6.79
C ARG A 157 2.76 -1.69 7.05
N ILE A 158 2.97 -2.17 8.28
CA ILE A 158 4.17 -2.94 8.64
C ILE A 158 3.91 -4.41 8.31
N LEU A 159 4.87 -5.04 7.66
CA LEU A 159 4.93 -6.46 7.36
C LEU A 159 6.03 -7.06 8.23
N VAL A 160 5.65 -7.96 9.12
CA VAL A 160 6.59 -8.63 10.03
C VAL A 160 7.05 -9.95 9.41
N ALA A 161 8.32 -10.30 9.58
CA ALA A 161 8.89 -11.52 9.05
C ALA A 161 8.15 -12.77 9.58
N GLY A 162 7.57 -13.54 8.65
CA GLY A 162 6.83 -14.76 8.98
C GLY A 162 5.36 -14.58 9.36
N ASP A 163 4.85 -13.35 9.35
CA ASP A 163 3.42 -13.08 9.53
C ASP A 163 2.56 -13.60 8.36
N ALA A 164 1.25 -13.58 8.59
CA ALA A 164 0.28 -13.95 7.58
C ALA A 164 0.40 -13.08 6.32
N PRO A 165 0.14 -13.63 5.13
CA PRO A 165 0.17 -12.88 3.88
C PRO A 165 -0.71 -11.64 3.89
N THR A 166 -0.17 -10.55 3.36
CA THR A 166 -0.92 -9.35 3.04
C THR A 166 -1.62 -9.52 1.69
N ARG A 167 -2.92 -9.23 1.68
CA ARG A 167 -3.75 -9.19 0.47
C ARG A 167 -3.84 -7.78 -0.06
N LEU A 168 -3.42 -7.58 -1.30
CA LEU A 168 -3.41 -6.31 -2.00
C LEU A 168 -4.32 -6.41 -3.22
N HIS A 169 -5.18 -5.42 -3.38
CA HIS A 169 -6.13 -5.37 -4.48
C HIS A 169 -5.74 -4.25 -5.41
N ARG A 170 -5.78 -4.50 -6.71
CA ARG A 170 -5.63 -3.43 -7.69
C ARG A 170 -6.72 -2.37 -7.43
N PRO A 171 -6.36 -1.08 -7.32
CA PRO A 171 -7.33 -0.01 -7.26
C PRO A 171 -8.24 -0.09 -8.48
N GLN A 172 -9.56 -0.17 -8.26
CA GLN A 172 -10.49 -0.07 -9.38
C GLN A 172 -10.42 1.36 -9.92
N PRO A 173 -10.39 1.57 -11.24
CA PRO A 173 -10.58 2.89 -11.79
C PRO A 173 -11.91 3.45 -11.25
N PRO A 174 -11.98 4.75 -10.94
CA PRO A 174 -13.22 5.36 -10.48
C PRO A 174 -14.32 4.99 -11.47
N MET A 175 -15.43 4.42 -10.96
CA MET A 175 -16.56 4.12 -11.84
C MET A 175 -16.93 5.41 -12.57
N PRO A 176 -17.13 5.37 -13.90
CA PRO A 176 -17.68 6.52 -14.59
C PRO A 176 -18.96 6.93 -13.85
N PRO A 177 -19.22 8.24 -13.70
CA PRO A 177 -20.43 8.70 -13.05
C PRO A 177 -21.59 7.97 -13.70
N ALA A 178 -22.46 7.37 -12.87
CA ALA A 178 -23.64 6.67 -13.38
C ALA A 178 -24.31 7.59 -14.41
N PRO A 179 -24.69 7.08 -15.59
CA PRO A 179 -25.33 7.91 -16.60
C PRO A 179 -26.46 8.61 -15.89
N VAL A 180 -26.40 9.95 -15.87
CA VAL A 180 -27.45 10.77 -15.27
C VAL A 180 -28.72 10.33 -15.98
N GLN A 181 -29.54 9.53 -15.29
CA GLN A 181 -30.86 9.20 -15.78
C GLN A 181 -31.58 10.54 -15.81
N ARG A 182 -31.55 11.19 -16.98
CA ARG A 182 -32.43 12.31 -17.28
C ARG A 182 -33.81 11.72 -17.12
N ARG A 183 -34.41 11.95 -15.95
CA ARG A 183 -35.81 11.68 -15.73
C ARG A 183 -36.52 12.49 -16.79
N GLU A 184 -36.97 11.83 -17.85
CA GLU A 184 -37.81 12.50 -18.82
C GLU A 184 -38.99 13.07 -18.03
N PRO A 185 -39.23 14.37 -18.14
CA PRO A 185 -40.16 15.02 -17.27
C PRO A 185 -41.56 14.49 -17.60
N MET A 186 -42.18 13.77 -16.65
CA MET A 186 -43.43 13.01 -16.80
C MET A 186 -44.68 13.85 -17.14
N TRP A 187 -44.54 15.15 -17.42
CA TRP A 187 -45.68 15.99 -17.80
C TRP A 187 -46.34 15.55 -19.12
N GLY A 188 -45.59 14.94 -20.05
CA GLY A 188 -46.16 14.41 -21.30
C GLY A 188 -47.23 13.32 -21.07
N ILE A 189 -47.03 12.47 -20.06
CA ILE A 189 -47.97 11.39 -19.72
C ILE A 189 -49.24 11.97 -19.07
N GLY A 190 -49.09 12.97 -18.20
CA GLY A 190 -50.23 13.63 -17.54
C GLY A 190 -51.15 14.37 -18.52
N ILE A 191 -50.59 15.06 -19.51
CA ILE A 191 -51.37 15.79 -20.53
C ILE A 191 -52.15 14.81 -21.43
N ALA A 192 -51.50 13.74 -21.90
CA ALA A 192 -52.15 12.74 -22.74
C ALA A 192 -53.33 12.05 -22.02
N ALA A 193 -53.13 11.66 -20.76
CA ALA A 193 -54.20 11.06 -19.95
C ALA A 193 -55.37 12.03 -19.71
N GLY A 194 -55.07 13.31 -19.42
CA GLY A 194 -56.09 14.33 -19.22
C GLY A 194 -56.96 14.58 -20.47
N LEU A 195 -56.34 14.63 -21.66
CA LEU A 195 -57.06 14.81 -22.93
C LEU A 195 -57.97 13.63 -23.27
N ILE A 196 -57.53 12.40 -22.99
CA ILE A 196 -58.35 11.20 -23.19
C ILE A 196 -59.59 11.23 -22.30
N VAL A 197 -59.43 11.57 -21.01
CA VAL A 197 -60.55 11.65 -20.06
C VAL A 197 -61.54 12.75 -20.48
N LEU A 198 -61.06 13.93 -20.87
CA LEU A 198 -61.92 15.02 -21.36
C LEU A 198 -62.66 14.64 -22.64
N GLY A 199 -62.00 13.97 -23.58
CA GLY A 199 -62.62 13.48 -24.82
C GLY A 199 -63.73 12.46 -24.55
N LEU A 200 -63.49 11.51 -23.66
CA LEU A 200 -64.49 10.52 -23.25
C LEU A 200 -65.69 11.17 -22.54
N LEU A 201 -65.45 12.17 -21.69
CA LEU A 201 -66.49 12.91 -20.99
C LEU A 201 -67.38 13.69 -21.97
N ALA A 202 -66.76 14.39 -22.92
CA ALA A 202 -67.48 15.15 -23.95
C ALA A 202 -68.34 14.24 -24.84
N TRP A 203 -67.80 13.10 -25.26
CA TRP A 203 -68.53 12.09 -26.03
C TRP A 203 -69.73 11.53 -25.27
N TRP A 204 -69.57 11.22 -23.97
CA TRP A 204 -70.65 10.71 -23.13
C TRP A 204 -71.79 11.74 -22.95
N ILE A 205 -71.45 13.02 -22.76
CA ILE A 205 -72.43 14.11 -22.67
C ILE A 205 -73.22 14.25 -23.98
N ASP A 206 -72.53 14.27 -25.13
CA ASP A 206 -73.18 14.37 -26.45
C ASP A 206 -74.12 13.18 -26.69
N LYS A 207 -73.68 11.96 -26.39
CA LYS A 207 -74.49 10.74 -26.53
C LYS A 207 -75.77 10.82 -25.68
N ARG A 208 -75.70 11.32 -24.45
CA ARG A 208 -76.89 11.50 -23.58
C ARG A 208 -77.89 12.53 -24.13
N ARG A 209 -77.41 13.56 -24.83
CA ARG A 209 -78.28 14.59 -25.43
C ARG A 209 -79.03 14.08 -26.65
N ARG A 210 -78.44 13.16 -27.44
CA ARG A 210 -79.09 12.56 -28.62
C ARG A 210 -80.14 11.51 -28.29
N CYS A 211 -80.17 10.99 -27.07
CA CYS A 211 -81.13 9.98 -26.61
C CYS A 211 -82.32 10.56 -25.83
N ARG A 212 -82.45 11.89 -25.75
CA ARG A 212 -83.63 12.59 -25.22
C ARG A 212 -84.35 13.28 -26.37
#